data_AF-A0AAE7DM33-F1
#
_entry.id   AF-A0AAE7DM33-F1
#
_cell.length_a   1.000
_cell.length_b   1.000
_cell.length_c   1.000
_cell.angle_alpha   90.00
_cell.angle_beta   90.00
_cell.angle_gamma   90.00
#
_symmetry.space_group_name_H-M   'P 1'
#
loop_
_entity.id
_entity.type
_entity.pdbx_description
1 polymer ?
#
loop_
_entity_poly.entity_id
_entity_poly.type
_entity_poly.pdbx_seq_one_letter_code
_entity_poly.pdbx_strand_id
1 'polypeptide(L)'
;MPHAATSLGFNTSRVTRPFSWLVVYILVTGVLYFLVTHFPMGPVRIIQPGMIDAHIAKLPYTLPLYLSYLLIMPVLVLMGRRREWLLPAFFAAALASGTCLVSHLFWPTLVMRPDTPSQLLTWFYRIDSPLAASPSGHVALPVAISVVLGYLRVRQARLFALWSVVLAMTVLTTGQHVFLDAVYGIAVGGAAGLITVLLHRLKVDLRTMGAILLEWLCIIVTLRIAIYVADWRLYGLAFVIIAARQHALFILYHDATHYHLTRHRRTNDFLINLAIGVPGTVPIEFYRPLHLEHHQHTGAARDPERRFLYHRQPWQFRPLSGRLLLRQLLGDLFIINMLRNLRAYKNAGGASLKMSRPVMAAGIIWLALLSVLAWQCSAQTLLLLALLWFVPLATLGTLLQKIRSIAEHSGGPDVTPGWPEWTYAWQVGCIGRFFIWPYHINLHLHHHRSANLPWHALPGLVSADERLMDSRALLALLWSGSKQKG
;
A
#
# COMPACT_ATOMS: atom_id res chain seq x y z
N MET A 1 -11.89 1.53 36.00
CA MET A 1 -11.53 0.11 35.82
C MET A 1 -10.70 -0.04 34.54
N PRO A 2 -9.47 -0.57 34.57
CA PRO A 2 -8.73 -0.81 33.34
C PRO A 2 -9.22 -2.12 32.73
N HIS A 3 -10.13 -2.03 31.75
CA HIS A 3 -10.52 -3.19 30.97
C HIS A 3 -9.34 -3.62 30.08
N ALA A 4 -8.78 -4.78 30.45
CA ALA A 4 -8.13 -5.77 29.59
C ALA A 4 -7.72 -5.29 28.18
N ALA A 5 -6.52 -4.74 28.07
CA ALA A 5 -5.78 -4.77 26.80
C ALA A 5 -5.30 -6.21 26.57
N THR A 6 -6.23 -7.10 26.22
CA THR A 6 -5.89 -8.38 25.61
C THR A 6 -4.99 -8.09 24.42
N SER A 7 -3.83 -8.74 24.36
CA SER A 7 -2.90 -8.62 23.24
C SER A 7 -3.64 -8.98 21.95
N LEU A 8 -4.10 -7.95 21.22
CA LEU A 8 -4.65 -8.13 19.89
C LEU A 8 -3.55 -8.76 19.03
N GLY A 9 -3.67 -10.07 18.80
CA GLY A 9 -2.82 -10.74 17.83
C GLY A 9 -3.07 -10.08 16.48
N PHE A 10 -2.01 -9.59 15.82
CA PHE A 10 -2.09 -8.84 14.58
C PHE A 10 -2.97 -9.52 13.50
N ASN A 11 -3.03 -10.86 13.49
CA ASN A 11 -3.77 -11.66 12.51
C ASN A 11 -4.90 -12.52 13.10
N THR A 12 -5.22 -12.40 14.39
CA THR A 12 -6.27 -13.21 15.04
C THR A 12 -7.59 -12.45 15.17
N SER A 13 -7.64 -11.19 14.71
CA SER A 13 -8.87 -10.39 14.73
C SER A 13 -9.78 -10.72 13.53
N ARG A 14 -11.08 -10.82 13.79
CA ARG A 14 -12.08 -10.97 12.73
C ARG A 14 -12.04 -9.78 11.78
N VAL A 15 -12.24 -10.04 10.49
CA VAL A 15 -12.43 -8.97 9.49
C VAL A 15 -13.80 -8.33 9.74
N THR A 16 -13.83 -7.01 9.99
CA THR A 16 -15.05 -6.29 10.39
C THR A 16 -15.99 -6.02 9.22
N ARG A 17 -15.46 -5.84 7.99
CA ARG A 17 -16.24 -5.52 6.78
C ARG A 17 -15.80 -6.38 5.58
N PRO A 18 -15.96 -7.71 5.65
CA PRO A 18 -15.39 -8.63 4.66
C PRO A 18 -15.99 -8.45 3.26
N PHE A 19 -17.26 -8.06 3.14
CA PHE A 19 -17.87 -7.76 1.84
C PHE A 19 -17.37 -6.44 1.22
N SER A 20 -17.06 -5.42 2.04
CA SER A 20 -16.43 -4.20 1.53
C SER A 20 -15.04 -4.49 0.95
N TRP A 21 -14.29 -5.41 1.57
CA TRP A 21 -12.99 -5.85 1.04
C TRP A 21 -13.15 -6.56 -0.31
N LEU A 22 -14.16 -7.43 -0.44
CA LEU A 22 -14.48 -8.09 -1.69
C LEU A 22 -14.80 -7.09 -2.81
N VAL A 23 -15.62 -6.08 -2.53
CA VAL A 23 -15.96 -5.03 -3.50
C VAL A 23 -14.71 -4.27 -3.94
N VAL A 24 -13.88 -3.83 -2.99
CA VAL A 24 -12.62 -3.14 -3.31
C VAL A 24 -11.70 -4.03 -4.13
N TYR A 25 -11.57 -5.31 -3.77
CA TYR A 25 -10.77 -6.28 -4.52
C TYR A 25 -11.27 -6.41 -5.96
N ILE A 26 -12.56 -6.64 -6.18
CA ILE A 26 -13.16 -6.78 -7.52
C ILE A 26 -12.95 -5.52 -8.35
N LEU A 27 -13.13 -4.34 -7.75
CA LEU A 27 -12.91 -3.07 -8.45
C LEU A 27 -11.44 -2.89 -8.85
N VAL A 28 -10.50 -3.12 -7.93
CA VAL A 28 -9.08 -2.96 -8.20
C VAL A 28 -8.59 -3.97 -9.22
N THR A 29 -8.90 -5.26 -9.06
CA THR A 29 -8.48 -6.29 -10.02
C THR A 29 -9.19 -6.14 -11.35
N GLY A 30 -10.46 -5.74 -11.38
CA GLY A 30 -11.21 -5.46 -12.60
C GLY A 30 -10.63 -4.30 -13.39
N VAL A 31 -10.29 -3.18 -12.74
CA VAL A 31 -9.64 -2.03 -13.39
C VAL A 31 -8.25 -2.40 -13.92
N LEU A 32 -7.45 -3.14 -13.15
CA LEU A 32 -6.14 -3.58 -13.60
C LEU A 32 -6.22 -4.60 -14.74
N TYR A 33 -7.17 -5.54 -14.67
CA TYR A 33 -7.42 -6.51 -15.71
C TYR A 33 -7.86 -5.82 -17.01
N PHE A 34 -8.78 -4.86 -16.91
CA PHE A 34 -9.18 -4.02 -18.04
C PHE A 34 -7.97 -3.31 -18.66
N LEU A 35 -7.13 -2.69 -17.83
CA LEU A 35 -5.93 -1.99 -18.28
C LEU A 35 -4.99 -2.92 -19.07
N VAL A 36 -4.65 -4.11 -18.53
CA VAL A 36 -3.69 -5.01 -19.18
C VAL A 36 -4.25 -5.73 -20.42
N THR A 37 -5.56 -5.82 -20.56
CA THR A 37 -6.23 -6.47 -21.71
C THR A 37 -6.59 -5.48 -22.83
N HIS A 38 -6.71 -4.20 -22.54
CA HIS A 38 -7.07 -3.17 -23.54
C HIS A 38 -5.89 -2.27 -23.92
N PHE A 39 -4.92 -2.12 -23.03
CA PHE A 39 -3.75 -1.26 -23.22
C PHE A 39 -2.46 -2.03 -22.91
N PRO A 40 -2.07 -3.01 -23.74
CA PRO A 40 -0.82 -3.74 -23.53
C PRO A 40 0.38 -2.78 -23.66
N MET A 41 1.06 -2.53 -22.55
CA MET A 41 2.10 -1.49 -22.45
C MET A 41 3.47 -1.95 -22.99
N GLY A 42 3.49 -2.53 -24.19
CA GLY A 42 4.70 -3.07 -24.82
C GLY A 42 4.36 -4.12 -25.88
N PRO A 43 5.39 -4.71 -26.52
CA PRO A 43 5.17 -5.75 -27.51
C PRO A 43 4.49 -6.97 -26.87
N VAL A 44 3.36 -7.37 -27.45
CA VAL A 44 2.61 -8.56 -27.02
C VAL A 44 3.34 -9.81 -27.48
N ARG A 45 3.64 -10.70 -26.52
CA ARG A 45 4.34 -11.96 -26.80
C ARG A 45 3.35 -13.11 -26.86
N ILE A 46 3.36 -13.82 -27.99
CA ILE A 46 2.55 -15.02 -28.17
C ILE A 46 3.19 -16.18 -27.41
N ILE A 47 2.42 -16.82 -26.53
CA ILE A 47 2.82 -18.06 -25.86
C ILE A 47 2.50 -19.21 -26.80
N GLN A 48 3.55 -19.89 -27.25
CA GLN A 48 3.39 -21.04 -28.15
C GLN A 48 2.96 -22.28 -27.37
N PRO A 49 1.95 -23.04 -27.84
CA PRO A 49 1.61 -24.33 -27.27
C PRO A 49 2.80 -25.30 -27.31
N GLY A 50 3.02 -26.04 -26.22
CA GLY A 50 4.05 -27.06 -26.15
C GLY A 50 3.56 -28.44 -26.61
N MET A 51 4.44 -29.45 -26.51
CA MET A 51 4.08 -30.84 -26.84
C MET A 51 2.94 -31.38 -25.97
N ILE A 52 2.86 -30.96 -24.71
CA ILE A 52 1.79 -31.38 -23.80
C ILE A 52 0.44 -30.84 -24.28
N ASP A 53 0.41 -29.58 -24.74
CA ASP A 53 -0.81 -28.93 -25.21
C ASP A 53 -1.43 -29.62 -26.42
N ALA A 54 -0.60 -30.23 -27.28
CA ALA A 54 -1.06 -31.01 -28.44
C ALA A 54 -1.89 -32.26 -28.06
N HIS A 55 -1.71 -32.76 -26.83
CA HIS A 55 -2.44 -33.93 -26.33
C HIS A 55 -3.66 -33.55 -25.47
N ILE A 56 -3.92 -32.25 -25.25
CA ILE A 56 -5.04 -31.79 -24.44
C ILE A 56 -6.23 -31.50 -25.34
N ALA A 57 -7.23 -32.40 -25.29
CA ALA A 57 -8.50 -32.21 -25.97
C ALA A 57 -9.21 -30.93 -25.51
N LYS A 58 -9.82 -30.21 -26.45
CA LYS A 58 -10.69 -29.07 -26.13
C LYS A 58 -12.10 -29.58 -25.83
N LEU A 59 -12.58 -29.31 -24.62
CA LEU A 59 -13.81 -29.89 -24.07
C LEU A 59 -14.79 -28.76 -23.72
N PRO A 60 -15.68 -28.33 -24.63
CA PRO A 60 -16.56 -27.19 -24.41
C PRO A 60 -17.43 -27.26 -23.15
N TYR A 61 -17.83 -28.46 -22.74
CA TYR A 61 -18.65 -28.70 -21.56
C TYR A 61 -17.92 -28.42 -20.24
N THR A 62 -16.60 -28.18 -20.26
CA THR A 62 -15.84 -27.75 -19.08
C THR A 62 -15.91 -26.24 -18.84
N LEU A 63 -16.50 -25.46 -19.75
CA LEU A 63 -16.63 -24.00 -19.61
C LEU A 63 -17.32 -23.54 -18.32
N PRO A 64 -18.45 -24.14 -17.85
CA PRO A 64 -19.06 -23.73 -16.59
C PRO A 64 -18.12 -23.90 -15.38
N LEU A 65 -17.29 -24.95 -15.40
CA LEU A 65 -16.28 -25.18 -14.37
C LEU A 65 -15.15 -24.15 -14.45
N TYR A 66 -14.76 -23.71 -15.65
CA TYR A 66 -13.84 -22.59 -15.83
C TYR A 66 -14.44 -21.28 -15.26
N LEU A 67 -15.69 -20.95 -15.62
CA LEU A 67 -16.37 -19.71 -15.19
C LEU A 67 -16.61 -19.65 -13.68
N SER A 68 -16.55 -20.81 -12.99
CA SER A 68 -16.61 -20.87 -11.53
C SER A 68 -15.48 -20.09 -10.84
N TYR A 69 -14.41 -19.70 -11.56
CA TYR A 69 -13.38 -18.79 -11.08
C TYR A 69 -13.95 -17.50 -10.47
N LEU A 70 -15.00 -16.94 -11.06
CA LEU A 70 -15.67 -15.71 -10.58
C LEU A 70 -16.27 -15.88 -9.17
N LEU A 71 -16.50 -17.13 -8.74
CA LEU A 71 -17.07 -17.46 -7.44
C LEU A 71 -16.02 -17.69 -6.36
N ILE A 72 -14.74 -17.84 -6.70
CA ILE A 72 -13.69 -18.19 -5.73
C ILE A 72 -13.64 -17.18 -4.58
N MET A 73 -13.53 -15.89 -4.90
CA MET A 73 -13.44 -14.83 -3.89
C MET A 73 -14.77 -14.59 -3.14
N PRO A 74 -15.94 -14.53 -3.80
CA PRO A 74 -17.23 -14.50 -3.11
C PRO A 74 -17.43 -15.66 -2.13
N VAL A 75 -17.11 -16.89 -2.54
CA VAL A 75 -17.25 -18.07 -1.68
C VAL A 75 -16.24 -18.04 -0.53
N LEU A 76 -14.98 -17.64 -0.78
CA LEU A 76 -13.98 -17.46 0.27
C LEU A 76 -14.48 -16.49 1.35
N VAL A 77 -14.97 -15.32 0.93
CA VAL A 77 -15.48 -14.28 1.81
C VAL A 77 -16.72 -14.77 2.55
N LEU A 78 -17.67 -15.40 1.86
CA LEU A 78 -18.88 -15.94 2.47
C LEU A 78 -18.53 -16.96 3.55
N MET A 79 -17.71 -17.96 3.25
CA MET A 79 -17.33 -19.01 4.20
C MET A 79 -16.47 -18.47 5.36
N GLY A 80 -15.63 -17.48 5.09
CA GLY A 80 -14.67 -16.91 6.02
C GLY A 80 -15.18 -15.74 6.85
N ARG A 81 -16.34 -15.14 6.54
CA ARG A 81 -16.81 -13.86 7.12
C ARG A 81 -16.85 -13.78 8.66
N ARG A 82 -16.89 -14.93 9.35
CA ARG A 82 -16.87 -15.03 10.83
C ARG A 82 -15.66 -15.79 11.37
N ARG A 83 -14.62 -15.99 10.56
CA ARG A 83 -13.47 -16.87 10.86
C ARG A 83 -12.17 -16.08 10.75
N GLU A 84 -11.21 -16.42 11.61
CA GLU A 84 -9.90 -15.75 11.67
C GLU A 84 -9.02 -16.09 10.46
N TRP A 85 -9.20 -17.27 9.86
CA TRP A 85 -8.46 -17.69 8.66
C TRP A 85 -8.79 -16.86 7.40
N LEU A 86 -9.84 -16.05 7.41
CA LEU A 86 -10.22 -15.25 6.24
C LEU A 86 -9.15 -14.23 5.86
N LEU A 87 -8.58 -13.50 6.83
CA LEU A 87 -7.58 -12.48 6.57
C LEU A 87 -6.36 -13.03 5.82
N PRO A 88 -5.65 -14.07 6.33
CA PRO A 88 -4.50 -14.62 5.62
C PRO A 88 -4.86 -15.26 4.28
N ALA A 89 -6.01 -15.93 4.15
CA ALA A 89 -6.42 -16.52 2.88
C ALA A 89 -6.76 -15.44 1.82
N PHE A 90 -7.45 -14.38 2.22
CA PHE A 90 -7.76 -13.24 1.37
C PHE A 90 -6.49 -12.48 0.95
N PHE A 91 -5.56 -12.27 1.88
CA PHE A 91 -4.27 -11.65 1.60
C PHE A 91 -3.49 -12.44 0.55
N ALA A 92 -3.41 -13.77 0.68
CA ALA A 92 -2.72 -14.61 -0.30
C ALA A 92 -3.38 -14.58 -1.69
N ALA A 93 -4.71 -14.58 -1.75
CA ALA A 93 -5.45 -14.44 -3.00
C ALA A 93 -5.17 -13.10 -3.68
N ALA A 94 -5.22 -12.01 -2.91
CA ALA A 94 -4.94 -10.66 -3.41
C ALA A 94 -3.48 -10.52 -3.87
N LEU A 95 -2.53 -11.08 -3.13
CA LEU A 95 -1.12 -11.10 -3.50
C LEU A 95 -0.89 -11.87 -4.81
N ALA A 96 -1.51 -13.04 -4.97
CA ALA A 96 -1.39 -13.85 -6.19
C ALA A 96 -1.96 -13.12 -7.42
N SER A 97 -3.20 -12.61 -7.33
CA SER A 97 -3.81 -11.84 -8.42
C SER A 97 -3.05 -10.57 -8.75
N GLY A 98 -2.65 -9.81 -7.73
CA GLY A 98 -1.87 -8.59 -7.90
C GLY A 98 -0.54 -8.87 -8.59
N THR A 99 0.15 -9.96 -8.22
CA THR A 99 1.39 -10.39 -8.87
C THR A 99 1.16 -10.72 -10.34
N CYS A 100 0.13 -11.51 -10.69
CA CYS A 100 -0.21 -11.81 -12.08
C CYS A 100 -0.46 -10.52 -12.89
N LEU A 101 -1.34 -9.64 -12.39
CA LEU A 101 -1.72 -8.41 -13.09
C LEU A 101 -0.54 -7.45 -13.25
N VAL A 102 0.32 -7.32 -12.22
CA VAL A 102 1.55 -6.53 -12.32
C VAL A 102 2.50 -7.16 -13.35
N SER A 103 2.65 -8.48 -13.37
CA SER A 103 3.45 -9.14 -14.42
C SER A 103 2.94 -8.81 -15.82
N HIS A 104 1.63 -8.78 -16.04
CA HIS A 104 1.03 -8.43 -17.35
C HIS A 104 1.29 -6.98 -17.77
N LEU A 105 1.46 -6.04 -16.84
CA LEU A 105 1.82 -4.65 -17.14
C LEU A 105 3.24 -4.51 -17.72
N PHE A 106 4.17 -5.36 -17.30
CA PHE A 106 5.57 -5.33 -17.73
C PHE A 106 5.86 -6.36 -18.83
N TRP A 107 5.08 -7.43 -18.89
CA TRP A 107 5.25 -8.54 -19.81
C TRP A 107 3.91 -8.94 -20.45
N PRO A 108 3.39 -8.14 -21.41
CA PRO A 108 2.14 -8.45 -22.09
C PRO A 108 2.26 -9.76 -22.89
N THR A 109 1.36 -10.70 -22.61
CA THR A 109 1.33 -12.02 -23.25
C THR A 109 -0.05 -12.36 -23.78
N LEU A 110 -0.07 -13.19 -24.82
CA LEU A 110 -1.27 -13.66 -25.50
C LEU A 110 -1.20 -15.16 -25.76
N VAL A 111 -2.33 -15.85 -25.59
CA VAL A 111 -2.51 -17.25 -26.03
C VAL A 111 -3.33 -17.25 -27.32
N MET A 112 -2.83 -17.92 -28.36
CA MET A 112 -3.61 -18.13 -29.57
C MET A 112 -4.71 -19.15 -29.30
N ARG A 113 -5.96 -18.74 -29.49
CA ARG A 113 -7.11 -19.61 -29.28
C ARG A 113 -7.29 -20.51 -30.51
N PRO A 114 -7.46 -21.83 -30.32
CA PRO A 114 -7.64 -22.75 -31.44
C PRO A 114 -9.03 -22.56 -32.06
N ASP A 115 -9.13 -22.85 -33.35
CA ASP A 115 -10.43 -22.98 -34.00
C ASP A 115 -11.25 -24.10 -33.33
N THR A 116 -12.54 -23.84 -33.15
CA THR A 116 -13.44 -24.79 -32.48
C THR A 116 -14.80 -24.85 -33.16
N PRO A 117 -15.36 -26.04 -33.40
CA PRO A 117 -16.72 -26.18 -33.93
C PRO A 117 -17.80 -25.86 -32.87
N SER A 118 -17.41 -25.64 -31.61
CA SER A 118 -18.34 -25.39 -30.52
C SER A 118 -18.81 -23.94 -30.46
N GLN A 119 -20.09 -23.72 -30.70
CA GLN A 119 -20.73 -22.39 -30.57
C GLN A 119 -20.52 -21.77 -29.18
N LEU A 120 -20.50 -22.60 -28.13
CA LEU A 120 -20.31 -22.15 -26.75
C LEU A 120 -18.91 -21.56 -26.53
N LEU A 121 -17.86 -22.24 -27.00
CA LEU A 121 -16.50 -21.73 -26.90
C LEU A 121 -16.28 -20.54 -27.84
N THR A 122 -16.84 -20.55 -29.05
CA THR A 122 -16.78 -19.40 -29.97
C THR A 122 -17.45 -18.15 -29.39
N TRP A 123 -18.58 -18.30 -28.70
CA TRP A 123 -19.19 -17.19 -27.95
C TRP A 123 -18.27 -16.69 -26.84
N PHE A 124 -17.73 -17.61 -26.04
CA PHE A 124 -16.88 -17.24 -24.92
C PHE A 124 -15.58 -16.55 -25.37
N TYR A 125 -14.96 -17.03 -26.44
CA TYR A 125 -13.76 -16.43 -27.03
C TYR A 125 -13.98 -15.03 -27.61
N ARG A 126 -15.24 -14.60 -27.84
CA ARG A 126 -15.53 -13.23 -28.27
C ARG A 126 -15.61 -12.24 -27.11
N ILE A 127 -15.96 -12.71 -25.91
CA ILE A 127 -16.18 -11.83 -24.75
C ILE A 127 -14.97 -11.76 -23.81
N ASP A 128 -14.17 -12.83 -23.76
CA ASP A 128 -12.99 -12.90 -22.92
C ASP A 128 -11.74 -12.53 -23.75
N SER A 129 -10.80 -11.78 -23.19
CA SER A 129 -9.61 -11.37 -23.95
C SER A 129 -8.55 -12.49 -23.97
N PRO A 130 -7.88 -12.75 -25.11
CA PRO A 130 -6.75 -13.69 -25.14
C PRO A 130 -5.46 -13.09 -24.55
N LEU A 131 -5.46 -11.80 -24.18
CA LEU A 131 -4.37 -11.10 -23.52
C LEU A 131 -4.33 -11.39 -22.01
N ALA A 132 -3.25 -10.96 -21.35
CA ALA A 132 -3.03 -11.20 -19.92
C ALA A 132 -2.95 -12.71 -19.57
N ALA A 133 -2.33 -13.48 -20.48
CA ALA A 133 -2.32 -14.94 -20.39
C ALA A 133 -1.38 -15.49 -19.30
N SER A 134 -0.11 -15.04 -19.28
CA SER A 134 0.91 -15.59 -18.38
C SER A 134 1.46 -14.57 -17.41
N PRO A 135 1.53 -14.89 -16.11
CA PRO A 135 1.08 -16.15 -15.49
C PRO A 135 -0.45 -16.22 -15.34
N SER A 136 -1.03 -17.43 -15.35
CA SER A 136 -2.49 -17.61 -15.26
C SER A 136 -3.04 -17.25 -13.86
N GLY A 137 -3.83 -16.18 -13.79
CA GLY A 137 -4.54 -15.76 -12.56
C GLY A 137 -5.64 -16.73 -12.13
N HIS A 138 -6.25 -17.44 -13.08
CA HIS A 138 -7.24 -18.50 -12.85
C HIS A 138 -6.67 -19.66 -12.02
N VAL A 139 -5.37 -19.91 -12.16
CA VAL A 139 -4.65 -20.96 -11.43
C VAL A 139 -3.99 -20.40 -10.17
N ALA A 140 -3.33 -19.25 -10.27
CA ALA A 140 -2.56 -18.68 -9.15
C ALA A 140 -3.42 -18.37 -7.92
N LEU A 141 -4.58 -17.73 -8.11
CA LEU A 141 -5.44 -17.32 -7.01
C LEU A 141 -5.93 -18.49 -6.13
N PRO A 142 -6.59 -19.53 -6.68
CA PRO A 142 -7.09 -20.62 -5.86
C PRO A 142 -5.94 -21.45 -5.26
N VAL A 143 -4.79 -21.58 -5.94
CA VAL A 143 -3.61 -22.26 -5.40
C VAL A 143 -3.09 -21.53 -4.15
N ALA A 144 -2.99 -20.20 -4.19
CA ALA A 144 -2.54 -19.41 -3.04
C ALA A 144 -3.46 -19.57 -1.82
N ILE A 145 -4.78 -19.56 -2.05
CA ILE A 145 -5.79 -19.83 -1.01
C ILE A 145 -5.57 -21.24 -0.43
N SER A 146 -5.43 -22.24 -1.28
CA SER A 146 -5.26 -23.65 -0.88
C SER A 146 -4.03 -23.87 -0.01
N VAL A 147 -2.89 -23.25 -0.37
CA VAL A 147 -1.65 -23.32 0.41
C VAL A 147 -1.85 -22.75 1.82
N VAL A 148 -2.46 -21.57 1.93
CA VAL A 148 -2.69 -20.93 3.23
C VAL A 148 -3.71 -21.70 4.08
N LEU A 149 -4.84 -22.11 3.50
CA LEU A 149 -5.85 -22.89 4.24
C LEU A 149 -5.32 -24.25 4.68
N GLY A 150 -4.48 -24.89 3.85
CA GLY A 150 -3.77 -26.13 4.18
C GLY A 150 -2.82 -25.94 5.36
N TYR A 151 -2.02 -24.88 5.35
CA TYR A 151 -1.15 -24.51 6.49
C TYR A 151 -1.95 -24.26 7.77
N LEU A 152 -3.08 -23.55 7.68
CA LEU A 152 -3.97 -23.28 8.80
C LEU A 152 -4.82 -24.50 9.22
N ARG A 153 -4.71 -25.62 8.50
CA ARG A 153 -5.40 -26.90 8.76
C ARG A 153 -6.93 -26.75 8.85
N VAL A 154 -7.51 -25.89 8.02
CA VAL A 154 -8.96 -25.66 8.00
C VAL A 154 -9.63 -26.61 7.00
N ARG A 155 -10.81 -27.15 7.32
CA ARG A 155 -11.53 -28.12 6.46
C ARG A 155 -11.77 -27.62 5.03
N GLN A 156 -11.97 -26.31 4.86
CA GLN A 156 -12.14 -25.64 3.56
C GLN A 156 -10.94 -25.82 2.63
N ALA A 157 -9.74 -26.13 3.14
CA ALA A 157 -8.56 -26.39 2.32
C ALA A 157 -8.81 -27.46 1.25
N ARG A 158 -9.56 -28.52 1.58
CA ARG A 158 -9.89 -29.60 0.63
C ARG A 158 -10.73 -29.09 -0.55
N LEU A 159 -11.71 -28.24 -0.25
CA LEU A 159 -12.57 -27.64 -1.27
C LEU A 159 -11.75 -26.78 -2.22
N PHE A 160 -10.97 -25.83 -1.70
CA PHE A 160 -10.16 -24.96 -2.55
C PHE A 160 -9.07 -25.72 -3.29
N ALA A 161 -8.45 -26.74 -2.70
CA ALA A 161 -7.45 -27.56 -3.38
C ALA A 161 -8.04 -28.34 -4.56
N LEU A 162 -9.22 -28.94 -4.38
CA LEU A 162 -9.95 -29.58 -5.48
C LEU A 162 -10.32 -28.54 -6.54
N TRP A 163 -10.80 -27.37 -6.13
CA TRP A 163 -11.17 -26.29 -7.05
C TRP A 163 -9.96 -25.76 -7.84
N SER A 164 -8.78 -25.67 -7.22
CA SER A 164 -7.51 -25.36 -7.90
C SER A 164 -7.20 -26.37 -9.01
N VAL A 165 -7.35 -27.67 -8.74
CA VAL A 165 -7.10 -28.74 -9.72
C VAL A 165 -8.11 -28.66 -10.86
N VAL A 166 -9.40 -28.48 -10.54
CA VAL A 166 -10.46 -28.29 -11.56
C VAL A 166 -10.17 -27.07 -12.43
N LEU A 167 -9.83 -25.92 -11.84
CA LEU A 167 -9.50 -24.72 -12.61
C LEU A 167 -8.24 -24.93 -13.47
N ALA A 168 -7.18 -25.54 -12.94
CA ALA A 168 -5.97 -25.86 -13.71
C ALA A 168 -6.24 -26.78 -14.91
N MET A 169 -7.18 -27.73 -14.82
CA MET A 169 -7.58 -28.56 -15.96
C MET A 169 -8.50 -27.81 -16.93
N THR A 170 -9.44 -27.03 -16.41
CA THR A 170 -10.45 -26.34 -17.22
C THR A 170 -9.87 -25.19 -18.02
N VAL A 171 -8.83 -24.50 -17.53
CA VAL A 171 -8.13 -23.48 -18.33
C VAL A 171 -7.47 -24.07 -19.59
N LEU A 172 -6.96 -25.31 -19.52
CA LEU A 172 -6.31 -26.00 -20.64
C LEU A 172 -7.34 -26.59 -21.62
N THR A 173 -8.37 -27.25 -21.08
CA THR A 173 -9.44 -27.90 -21.88
C THR A 173 -10.39 -26.89 -22.51
N THR A 174 -10.52 -25.68 -21.96
CA THR A 174 -11.22 -24.56 -22.64
C THR A 174 -10.32 -23.80 -23.61
N GLY A 175 -9.02 -24.10 -23.68
CA GLY A 175 -8.08 -23.41 -24.55
C GLY A 175 -7.80 -21.96 -24.16
N GLN A 176 -8.08 -21.57 -22.91
CA GLN A 176 -7.82 -20.22 -22.41
C GLN A 176 -6.36 -20.00 -22.01
N HIS A 177 -5.70 -21.07 -21.59
CA HIS A 177 -4.30 -21.07 -21.22
C HIS A 177 -3.61 -22.29 -21.86
N VAL A 178 -2.30 -22.22 -22.01
CA VAL A 178 -1.46 -23.38 -22.35
C VAL A 178 -0.82 -23.96 -21.10
N PHE A 179 -0.18 -25.11 -21.21
CA PHE A 179 0.35 -25.83 -20.06
C PHE A 179 1.40 -25.00 -19.31
N LEU A 180 2.29 -24.33 -20.04
CA LEU A 180 3.41 -23.61 -19.45
C LEU A 180 2.95 -22.43 -18.58
N ASP A 181 1.97 -21.64 -19.02
CA ASP A 181 1.50 -20.50 -18.23
C ASP A 181 0.55 -20.91 -17.09
N ALA A 182 -0.14 -22.05 -17.21
CA ALA A 182 -0.79 -22.68 -16.07
C ALA A 182 0.24 -23.10 -15.00
N VAL A 183 1.39 -23.65 -15.39
CA VAL A 183 2.50 -23.98 -14.47
C VAL A 183 3.05 -22.71 -13.80
N TYR A 184 3.26 -21.63 -14.55
CA TYR A 184 3.64 -20.35 -13.95
C TYR A 184 2.57 -19.81 -13.00
N GLY A 185 1.29 -20.01 -13.31
CA GLY A 185 0.18 -19.74 -12.38
C GLY A 185 0.31 -20.53 -11.07
N ILE A 186 0.61 -21.84 -11.12
CA ILE A 186 0.85 -22.66 -9.93
C ILE A 186 2.04 -22.12 -9.13
N ALA A 187 3.15 -21.77 -9.81
CA ALA A 187 4.34 -21.25 -9.16
C ALA A 187 4.07 -19.91 -8.45
N VAL A 188 3.39 -18.97 -9.10
CA VAL A 188 3.01 -17.67 -8.52
C VAL A 188 2.04 -17.86 -7.36
N GLY A 189 1.02 -18.70 -7.51
CA GLY A 189 0.06 -19.01 -6.44
C GLY A 189 0.73 -19.66 -5.24
N GLY A 190 1.61 -20.63 -5.47
CA GLY A 190 2.40 -21.30 -4.45
C GLY A 190 3.31 -20.33 -3.70
N ALA A 191 4.04 -19.49 -4.43
CA ALA A 191 4.91 -18.46 -3.84
C ALA A 191 4.12 -17.45 -3.01
N ALA A 192 3.01 -16.91 -3.53
CA ALA A 192 2.14 -15.98 -2.80
C ALA A 192 1.57 -16.62 -1.52
N GLY A 193 1.14 -17.89 -1.59
CA GLY A 193 0.70 -18.66 -0.44
C GLY A 193 1.80 -18.84 0.60
N LEU A 194 3.00 -19.27 0.20
CA LEU A 194 4.15 -19.49 1.07
C LEU A 194 4.67 -18.20 1.72
N ILE A 195 4.74 -17.10 0.97
CA ILE A 195 5.08 -15.77 1.49
C ILE A 195 4.06 -15.37 2.56
N THR A 196 2.77 -15.58 2.31
CA THR A 196 1.71 -15.28 3.29
C THR A 196 1.85 -16.13 4.54
N VAL A 197 2.16 -17.43 4.41
CA VAL A 197 2.46 -18.31 5.54
C VAL A 197 3.67 -17.81 6.33
N LEU A 198 4.74 -17.38 5.65
CA LEU A 198 5.93 -16.83 6.30
C LEU A 198 5.61 -15.55 7.08
N LEU A 199 4.91 -14.59 6.47
CA LEU A 199 4.47 -13.36 7.12
C LEU A 199 3.60 -13.66 8.34
N HIS A 200 2.66 -14.61 8.21
CA HIS A 200 1.82 -15.06 9.30
C HIS A 200 2.63 -15.68 10.45
N ARG A 201 3.60 -16.56 10.17
CA ARG A 201 4.50 -17.16 11.17
C ARG A 201 5.37 -16.12 11.88
N LEU A 202 5.82 -15.10 11.15
CA LEU A 202 6.59 -13.97 11.68
C LEU A 202 5.71 -12.94 12.41
N LYS A 203 4.40 -13.22 12.56
CA LYS A 203 3.40 -12.36 13.20
C LYS A 203 3.40 -10.94 12.60
N VAL A 204 3.59 -10.85 11.29
CA VAL A 204 3.48 -9.58 10.56
C VAL A 204 2.00 -9.23 10.42
N ASP A 205 1.62 -7.99 10.74
CA ASP A 205 0.27 -7.49 10.55
C ASP A 205 -0.07 -7.43 9.05
N LEU A 206 -0.95 -8.34 8.62
CA LEU A 206 -1.31 -8.48 7.21
C LEU A 206 -2.18 -7.33 6.70
N ARG A 207 -2.82 -6.55 7.59
CA ARG A 207 -3.61 -5.37 7.19
C ARG A 207 -2.66 -4.23 6.82
N THR A 208 -1.66 -3.97 7.66
CA THR A 208 -0.61 -2.99 7.40
C THR A 208 0.25 -3.41 6.21
N MET A 209 0.65 -4.69 6.11
CA MET A 209 1.38 -5.18 4.93
C MET A 209 0.53 -5.04 3.65
N GLY A 210 -0.76 -5.36 3.70
CA GLY A 210 -1.66 -5.19 2.55
C GLY A 210 -1.80 -3.74 2.11
N ALA A 211 -1.88 -2.81 3.07
CA ALA A 211 -1.87 -1.37 2.82
C ALA A 211 -0.55 -0.90 2.16
N ILE A 212 0.60 -1.35 2.67
CA ILE A 212 1.92 -1.06 2.09
C ILE A 212 1.98 -1.54 0.62
N LEU A 213 1.56 -2.78 0.36
CA LEU A 213 1.56 -3.35 -0.99
C LEU A 213 0.58 -2.61 -1.93
N LEU A 214 -0.56 -2.16 -1.42
CA LEU A 214 -1.53 -1.38 -2.19
C LEU A 214 -0.95 -0.02 -2.60
N GLU A 215 -0.27 0.70 -1.70
CA GLU A 215 0.36 1.98 -2.05
C GLU A 215 1.47 1.80 -3.07
N TRP A 216 2.30 0.75 -2.94
CA TRP A 216 3.30 0.40 -3.94
C TRP A 216 2.68 0.05 -5.29
N LEU A 217 1.60 -0.73 -5.29
CA LEU A 217 0.84 -1.06 -6.51
C LEU A 217 0.35 0.22 -7.19
N CYS A 218 -0.25 1.16 -6.45
CA CYS A 218 -0.67 2.45 -6.99
C CYS A 218 0.50 3.23 -7.61
N ILE A 219 1.66 3.29 -6.94
CA ILE A 219 2.84 3.98 -7.46
C ILE A 219 3.38 3.30 -8.73
N ILE A 220 3.55 1.99 -8.71
CA ILE A 220 4.07 1.20 -9.83
C ILE A 220 3.18 1.34 -11.07
N VAL A 221 1.86 1.21 -10.90
CA VAL A 221 0.89 1.36 -11.99
C VAL A 221 0.92 2.79 -12.54
N THR A 222 0.97 3.79 -11.68
CA THR A 222 1.04 5.21 -12.07
C THR A 222 2.31 5.50 -12.87
N LEU A 223 3.48 5.05 -12.38
CA LEU A 223 4.76 5.17 -13.09
C LEU A 223 4.72 4.46 -14.44
N ARG A 224 4.16 3.25 -14.47
CA ARG A 224 4.09 2.44 -15.69
C ARG A 224 3.23 3.09 -16.77
N ILE A 225 2.05 3.60 -16.41
CA ILE A 225 1.18 4.35 -17.32
C ILE A 225 1.88 5.62 -17.83
N ALA A 226 2.46 6.40 -16.91
CA ALA A 226 3.11 7.66 -17.25
C ALA A 226 4.26 7.44 -18.25
N ILE A 227 5.12 6.46 -17.99
CA ILE A 227 6.25 6.12 -18.87
C ILE A 227 5.76 5.60 -20.22
N TYR A 228 4.72 4.75 -20.23
CA TYR A 228 4.19 4.17 -21.46
C TYR A 228 3.57 5.22 -22.39
N VAL A 229 2.73 6.11 -21.85
CA VAL A 229 2.05 7.14 -22.64
C VAL A 229 3.01 8.25 -23.05
N ALA A 230 4.05 8.50 -22.24
CA ALA A 230 5.09 9.49 -22.52
C ALA A 230 4.57 10.92 -22.77
N ASP A 231 3.52 11.32 -22.05
CA ASP A 231 2.92 12.67 -22.10
C ASP A 231 3.26 13.47 -20.82
N TRP A 232 3.74 14.70 -21.00
CA TRP A 232 4.13 15.58 -19.89
C TRP A 232 2.96 15.90 -18.94
N ARG A 233 1.72 15.94 -19.42
CA ARG A 233 0.51 16.16 -18.61
C ARG A 233 0.31 15.02 -17.63
N LEU A 234 0.56 13.78 -18.09
CA LEU A 234 0.50 12.60 -17.24
C LEU A 234 1.68 12.52 -16.26
N TYR A 235 2.84 13.11 -16.58
CA TYR A 235 3.91 13.29 -15.59
C TYR A 235 3.47 14.21 -14.45
N GLY A 236 2.76 15.30 -14.75
CA GLY A 236 2.18 16.19 -13.74
C GLY A 236 1.15 15.48 -12.86
N LEU A 237 0.24 14.69 -13.45
CA LEU A 237 -0.73 13.89 -12.69
C LEU A 237 -0.03 12.80 -11.85
N ALA A 238 0.94 12.09 -12.44
CA ALA A 238 1.73 11.08 -11.75
C ALA A 238 2.48 11.67 -10.57
N PHE A 239 3.08 12.85 -10.72
CA PHE A 239 3.73 13.59 -9.63
C PHE A 239 2.79 13.80 -8.44
N VAL A 240 1.55 14.26 -8.68
CA VAL A 240 0.57 14.50 -7.60
C VAL A 240 0.16 13.19 -6.93
N ILE A 241 -0.13 12.15 -7.72
CA ILE A 241 -0.53 10.84 -7.18
C ILE A 241 0.62 10.25 -6.36
N ILE A 242 1.83 10.17 -6.93
CA ILE A 242 3.00 9.59 -6.28
C ILE A 242 3.33 10.33 -4.98
N ALA A 243 3.29 11.66 -4.95
CA ALA A 243 3.48 12.42 -3.71
C ALA A 243 2.47 12.02 -2.62
N ALA A 244 1.18 11.89 -2.99
CA ALA A 244 0.14 11.50 -2.05
C ALA A 244 0.31 10.05 -1.55
N ARG A 245 0.72 9.11 -2.42
CA ARG A 245 0.97 7.71 -2.02
C ARG A 245 2.26 7.56 -1.21
N GLN A 246 3.31 8.31 -1.51
CA GLN A 246 4.53 8.39 -0.70
C GLN A 246 4.22 8.91 0.70
N HIS A 247 3.43 9.98 0.82
CA HIS A 247 2.94 10.46 2.11
C HIS A 247 2.14 9.39 2.87
N ALA A 248 1.27 8.64 2.17
CA ALA A 248 0.53 7.53 2.76
C ALA A 248 1.43 6.39 3.26
N LEU A 249 2.48 6.04 2.52
CA LEU A 249 3.53 5.12 2.98
C LEU A 249 4.19 5.65 4.25
N PHE A 250 4.60 6.91 4.30
CA PHE A 250 5.23 7.49 5.49
C PHE A 250 4.33 7.49 6.74
N ILE A 251 3.00 7.43 6.59
CA ILE A 251 2.07 7.25 7.69
C ILE A 251 2.09 5.81 8.24
N LEU A 252 2.14 4.80 7.36
CA LEU A 252 2.32 3.40 7.78
C LEU A 252 3.71 3.17 8.39
N TYR A 253 4.73 3.86 7.86
CA TYR A 253 6.07 3.90 8.41
C TYR A 253 6.11 4.50 9.81
N HIS A 254 5.39 5.60 10.02
CA HIS A 254 5.16 6.19 11.33
C HIS A 254 4.49 5.18 12.28
N ASP A 255 3.41 4.50 11.89
CA ASP A 255 2.82 3.47 12.75
C ASP A 255 3.82 2.33 13.11
N ALA A 256 4.70 1.96 12.17
CA ALA A 256 5.72 0.94 12.38
C ALA A 256 6.85 1.37 13.36
N THR A 257 6.98 2.65 13.73
CA THR A 257 7.89 3.10 14.82
C THR A 257 7.46 2.59 16.19
N HIS A 258 6.23 2.10 16.32
CA HIS A 258 5.72 1.48 17.54
C HIS A 258 5.73 -0.05 17.46
N TYR A 259 6.38 -0.62 16.44
CA TYR A 259 6.44 -2.06 16.18
C TYR A 259 5.07 -2.67 15.86
N HIS A 260 4.20 -1.90 15.20
CA HIS A 260 2.87 -2.34 14.77
C HIS A 260 2.87 -3.17 13.48
N LEU A 261 3.98 -3.22 12.72
CA LEU A 261 4.10 -4.15 11.60
C LEU A 261 4.43 -5.57 12.11
N THR A 262 5.31 -5.70 13.11
CA THR A 262 5.49 -6.93 13.90
C THR A 262 6.20 -6.59 15.22
N ARG A 263 5.91 -7.33 16.30
CA ARG A 263 6.62 -7.15 17.58
C ARG A 263 8.08 -7.63 17.51
N HIS A 264 8.44 -8.41 16.48
CA HIS A 264 9.82 -8.83 16.28
C HIS A 264 10.65 -7.68 15.67
N ARG A 265 11.38 -6.96 16.53
CA ARG A 265 12.07 -5.69 16.19
C ARG A 265 12.88 -5.75 14.89
N ARG A 266 13.76 -6.75 14.74
CA ARG A 266 14.61 -6.88 13.54
C ARG A 266 13.79 -7.08 12.27
N THR A 267 12.69 -7.82 12.34
CA THR A 267 11.81 -8.07 11.19
C THR A 267 10.99 -6.83 10.86
N ASN A 268 10.48 -6.13 11.87
CA ASN A 268 9.80 -4.85 11.69
C ASN A 268 10.71 -3.85 10.98
N ASP A 269 11.92 -3.67 11.50
CA ASP A 269 12.88 -2.71 10.98
C ASP A 269 13.33 -3.08 9.57
N PHE A 270 13.56 -4.36 9.29
CA PHE A 270 13.93 -4.82 7.94
C PHE A 270 12.81 -4.58 6.94
N LEU A 271 11.59 -5.02 7.25
CA LEU A 271 10.44 -4.90 6.35
C LEU A 271 10.10 -3.44 6.09
N ILE A 272 10.10 -2.59 7.11
CA ILE A 272 9.74 -1.18 6.94
C ILE A 272 10.84 -0.37 6.27
N ASN A 273 12.11 -0.68 6.52
CA ASN A 273 13.22 -0.08 5.77
C ASN A 273 13.22 -0.51 4.30
N LEU A 274 12.95 -1.79 4.02
CA LEU A 274 12.83 -2.29 2.65
C LEU A 274 11.66 -1.63 1.93
N ALA A 275 10.49 -1.53 2.57
CA ALA A 275 9.31 -0.99 1.93
C ALA A 275 9.32 0.54 1.81
N ILE A 276 9.94 1.27 2.74
CA ILE A 276 9.74 2.73 2.84
C ILE A 276 11.01 3.46 3.29
N GLY A 277 11.70 2.99 4.34
CA GLY A 277 12.80 3.75 4.94
C GLY A 277 13.98 4.01 4.00
N VAL A 278 14.48 2.97 3.31
CA VAL A 278 15.56 3.09 2.32
C VAL A 278 15.11 3.86 1.07
N PRO A 279 14.03 3.48 0.37
CA PRO A 279 13.63 4.20 -0.85
C PRO A 279 13.13 5.63 -0.56
N GLY A 280 12.65 5.87 0.66
CA GLY A 280 12.29 7.20 1.18
C GLY A 280 13.46 7.98 1.79
N THR A 281 14.68 7.44 1.80
CA THR A 281 15.92 8.08 2.30
C THR A 281 15.93 8.43 3.79
N VAL A 282 15.00 7.87 4.57
CA VAL A 282 14.88 8.09 6.02
C VAL A 282 14.77 6.72 6.69
N PRO A 283 15.88 6.10 7.13
CA PRO A 283 15.83 4.81 7.83
C PRO A 283 15.17 4.90 9.21
N ILE A 284 14.50 3.81 9.63
CA ILE A 284 13.70 3.78 10.87
C ILE A 284 14.54 4.00 12.12
N GLU A 285 15.82 3.65 12.05
CA GLU A 285 16.82 3.88 13.09
C GLU A 285 17.04 5.36 13.38
N PHE A 286 16.88 6.21 12.37
CA PHE A 286 16.96 7.66 12.52
C PHE A 286 15.64 8.25 13.01
N TYR A 287 14.52 7.83 12.41
CA TYR A 287 13.22 8.45 12.69
C TYR A 287 12.60 8.03 14.03
N ARG A 288 12.65 6.74 14.36
CA ARG A 288 12.02 6.19 15.58
C ARG A 288 12.40 6.92 16.87
N PRO A 289 13.69 7.18 17.19
CA PRO A 289 14.02 7.87 18.45
C PRO A 289 13.45 9.29 18.51
N LEU A 290 13.46 10.04 17.40
CA LEU A 290 12.87 11.39 17.33
C LEU A 290 11.35 11.33 17.56
N HIS A 291 10.68 10.38 16.94
CA HIS A 291 9.24 10.24 17.10
C HIS A 291 8.84 9.79 18.52
N LEU A 292 9.58 8.86 19.13
CA LEU A 292 9.32 8.44 20.52
C LEU A 292 9.60 9.57 21.53
N GLU A 293 10.64 10.37 21.31
CA GLU A 293 10.91 11.56 22.12
C GLU A 293 9.79 12.62 21.95
N HIS A 294 9.25 12.78 20.74
CA HIS A 294 8.08 13.62 20.49
C HIS A 294 6.86 13.16 21.30
N HIS A 295 6.54 11.86 21.34
CA HIS A 295 5.45 11.35 22.19
C HIS A 295 5.65 11.64 23.69
N GLN A 296 6.89 11.53 24.17
CA GLN A 296 7.19 11.79 25.59
C GLN A 296 7.09 13.27 25.96
N HIS A 297 7.37 14.15 24.99
CA HIS A 297 7.61 15.56 25.23
C HIS A 297 6.74 16.48 24.38
N THR A 298 5.61 15.98 23.89
CA THR A 298 4.76 16.69 22.93
C THR A 298 4.45 18.10 23.43
N GLY A 299 4.81 19.11 22.65
CA GLY A 299 4.56 20.51 22.98
C GLY A 299 5.52 21.15 24.00
N ALA A 300 6.42 20.39 24.63
CA ALA A 300 7.45 20.94 25.51
C ALA A 300 8.60 21.57 24.69
N ALA A 301 9.45 22.38 25.33
CA ALA A 301 10.64 22.93 24.68
C ALA A 301 11.64 21.84 24.21
N ARG A 302 11.62 20.67 24.87
CA ARG A 302 12.43 19.49 24.54
C ARG A 302 11.83 18.60 23.44
N ASP A 303 10.65 18.95 22.91
CA ASP A 303 10.06 18.25 21.76
C ASP A 303 11.02 18.35 20.54
N PRO A 304 11.48 17.23 19.95
CA PRO A 304 12.37 17.26 18.81
C PRO A 304 11.73 17.94 17.59
N GLU A 305 10.40 17.97 17.48
CA GLU A 305 9.76 18.71 16.40
C GLU A 305 9.96 20.23 16.54
N ARG A 306 9.93 20.74 17.78
CA ARG A 306 10.21 22.15 18.10
C ARG A 306 11.69 22.49 18.01
N ARG A 307 12.53 21.59 18.53
CA ARG A 307 13.98 21.76 18.57
C ARG A 307 14.61 21.69 17.17
N PHE A 308 14.09 20.82 16.30
CA PHE A 308 14.70 20.53 15.00
C PHE A 308 13.75 20.70 13.81
N LEU A 309 12.59 20.03 13.80
CA LEU A 309 11.81 19.85 12.58
C LEU A 309 11.02 21.09 12.13
N TYR A 310 10.86 22.11 12.97
CA TYR A 310 10.22 23.38 12.60
C TYR A 310 10.98 24.60 13.12
N HIS A 311 12.24 24.40 13.46
CA HIS A 311 13.08 25.42 14.07
C HIS A 311 13.25 26.65 13.16
N ARG A 312 12.93 27.84 13.69
CA ARG A 312 13.01 29.14 12.99
C ARG A 312 12.24 29.20 11.67
N GLN A 313 11.19 28.40 11.53
CA GLN A 313 10.25 28.53 10.42
C GLN A 313 9.13 29.52 10.77
N PRO A 314 8.39 30.04 9.75
CA PRO A 314 7.19 30.82 10.01
C PRO A 314 6.21 30.10 10.95
N TRP A 315 5.94 28.81 10.68
CA TRP A 315 5.10 28.00 11.55
C TRP A 315 5.86 27.53 12.80
N GLN A 316 5.38 27.94 13.97
CA GLN A 316 5.89 27.55 15.29
C GLN A 316 4.75 27.07 16.19
N PHE A 317 3.94 26.13 15.69
CA PHE A 317 2.76 25.59 16.40
C PHE A 317 1.72 26.66 16.75
N ARG A 318 1.67 27.73 15.94
CA ARG A 318 0.72 28.83 16.03
C ARG A 318 0.07 29.06 14.67
N PRO A 319 -1.20 29.47 14.62
CA PRO A 319 -1.83 29.85 13.37
C PRO A 319 -1.04 30.95 12.64
N LEU A 320 -1.03 30.89 11.31
CA LEU A 320 -0.30 31.84 10.48
C LEU A 320 -1.25 32.83 9.80
N SER A 321 -0.78 34.05 9.60
CA SER A 321 -1.43 35.01 8.71
C SER A 321 -1.14 34.65 7.25
N GLY A 322 -1.98 35.08 6.30
CA GLY A 322 -1.92 34.62 4.90
C GLY A 322 -0.54 34.71 4.24
N ARG A 323 0.21 35.81 4.44
CA ARG A 323 1.58 35.95 3.90
C ARG A 323 2.57 34.98 4.53
N LEU A 324 2.49 34.76 5.84
CA LEU A 324 3.36 33.82 6.56
C LEU A 324 3.03 32.37 6.20
N LEU A 325 1.74 32.05 6.07
CA LEU A 325 1.28 30.75 5.60
C LEU A 325 1.79 30.48 4.18
N LEU A 326 1.61 31.42 3.25
CA LEU A 326 2.13 31.26 1.89
C LEU A 326 3.65 31.05 1.88
N ARG A 327 4.39 31.85 2.66
CA ARG A 327 5.85 31.67 2.81
C ARG A 327 6.22 30.30 3.39
N GLN A 328 5.45 29.79 4.34
CA GLN A 328 5.62 28.45 4.89
C GLN A 328 5.42 27.42 3.78
N LEU A 329 4.24 27.39 3.16
CA LEU A 329 3.86 26.37 2.17
C LEU A 329 4.79 26.39 0.94
N LEU A 330 5.16 27.56 0.42
CA LEU A 330 6.13 27.67 -0.67
C LEU A 330 7.53 27.22 -0.24
N GLY A 331 7.92 27.50 1.01
CA GLY A 331 9.19 27.06 1.55
C GLY A 331 9.28 25.53 1.70
N ASP A 332 8.17 24.86 1.97
CA ASP A 332 8.10 23.39 1.99
C ASP A 332 8.06 22.82 0.56
N LEU A 333 7.21 23.40 -0.33
CA LEU A 333 7.11 22.99 -1.73
C LEU A 333 8.45 23.09 -2.48
N PHE A 334 9.23 24.13 -2.21
CA PHE A 334 10.53 24.35 -2.85
C PHE A 334 11.72 23.92 -1.99
N ILE A 335 11.52 23.00 -1.02
CA ILE A 335 12.58 22.31 -0.25
C ILE A 335 13.36 23.23 0.72
N ILE A 336 13.14 24.55 0.69
CA ILE A 336 13.83 25.55 1.52
C ILE A 336 13.72 25.21 3.02
N ASN A 337 12.53 24.87 3.49
CA ASN A 337 12.28 24.54 4.89
C ASN A 337 12.89 23.18 5.29
N MET A 338 12.92 22.21 4.37
CA MET A 338 13.63 20.94 4.57
C MET A 338 15.13 21.18 4.77
N LEU A 339 15.76 22.04 3.96
CA LEU A 339 17.17 22.40 4.14
C LEU A 339 17.43 23.13 5.45
N ARG A 340 16.49 23.98 5.89
CA ARG A 340 16.57 24.63 7.23
C ARG A 340 16.53 23.60 8.35
N ASN A 341 15.66 22.59 8.25
CA ASN A 341 15.57 21.50 9.22
C ASN A 341 16.86 20.69 9.30
N LEU A 342 17.42 20.29 8.16
CA LEU A 342 18.68 19.55 8.10
C LEU A 342 19.83 20.34 8.75
N ARG A 343 19.92 21.65 8.47
CA ARG A 343 20.93 22.53 9.10
C ARG A 343 20.68 22.68 10.60
N ALA A 344 19.44 22.88 11.04
CA ALA A 344 19.09 22.99 12.46
C ALA A 344 19.44 21.71 13.22
N TYR A 345 19.09 20.55 12.65
CA TYR A 345 19.43 19.25 13.21
C TYR A 345 20.95 19.06 13.37
N LYS A 346 21.72 19.36 12.30
CA LYS A 346 23.18 19.29 12.33
C LYS A 346 23.78 20.23 13.37
N ASN A 347 23.34 21.48 13.42
CA ASN A 347 23.85 22.49 14.36
C ASN A 347 23.55 22.15 15.82
N ALA A 348 22.45 21.47 16.09
CA ALA A 348 22.04 21.07 17.43
C ALA A 348 22.63 19.71 17.86
N GLY A 349 23.69 19.25 17.19
CA GLY A 349 24.40 18.01 17.51
C GLY A 349 23.58 16.75 17.23
N GLY A 350 22.69 16.80 16.24
CA GLY A 350 21.81 15.69 15.89
C GLY A 350 22.60 14.38 15.67
N ALA A 351 22.06 13.28 16.20
CA ALA A 351 22.69 11.97 16.12
C ALA A 351 22.90 11.53 14.66
N SER A 352 24.03 10.88 14.41
CA SER A 352 24.31 10.24 13.12
C SER A 352 23.42 9.00 12.93
N LEU A 353 23.12 8.69 11.66
CA LEU A 353 22.40 7.48 11.31
C LEU A 353 23.20 6.25 11.76
N LYS A 354 22.60 5.41 12.61
CA LYS A 354 23.16 4.12 13.00
C LYS A 354 22.83 3.08 11.95
N MET A 355 23.85 2.60 11.24
CA MET A 355 23.71 1.57 10.21
C MET A 355 23.50 0.19 10.86
N SER A 356 22.24 -0.19 11.07
CA SER A 356 21.87 -1.49 11.61
C SER A 356 21.86 -2.59 10.53
N ARG A 357 21.89 -3.86 10.96
CA ARG A 357 21.76 -5.00 10.02
C ARG A 357 20.45 -4.94 9.20
N PRO A 358 19.27 -4.67 9.77
CA PRO A 358 18.04 -4.42 9.02
C PRO A 358 18.16 -3.40 7.87
N VAL A 359 18.67 -2.20 8.13
CA VAL A 359 18.80 -1.17 7.09
C VAL A 359 19.83 -1.55 6.03
N MET A 360 20.95 -2.19 6.41
CA MET A 360 21.94 -2.69 5.45
C MET A 360 21.34 -3.75 4.52
N ALA A 361 20.60 -4.71 5.07
CA ALA A 361 19.95 -5.76 4.29
C ALA A 361 18.93 -5.17 3.31
N ALA A 362 18.11 -4.20 3.76
CA ALA A 362 17.21 -3.46 2.89
C ALA A 362 17.96 -2.68 1.79
N GLY A 363 19.07 -2.04 2.14
CA GLY A 363 19.93 -1.31 1.20
C GLY A 363 20.55 -2.20 0.12
N ILE A 364 21.02 -3.40 0.50
CA ILE A 364 21.56 -4.39 -0.46
C ILE A 364 20.48 -4.85 -1.44
N ILE A 365 19.26 -5.10 -0.97
CA ILE A 365 18.14 -5.48 -1.84
C ILE A 365 17.81 -4.33 -2.81
N TRP A 366 17.74 -3.09 -2.34
CA TRP A 366 17.53 -1.94 -3.21
C TRP A 366 18.67 -1.73 -4.20
N LEU A 367 19.92 -1.94 -3.81
CA LEU A 367 21.06 -1.89 -4.72
C LEU A 367 20.94 -2.94 -5.83
N ALA A 368 20.51 -4.17 -5.50
CA ALA A 368 20.25 -5.20 -6.50
C ALA A 368 19.09 -4.81 -7.43
N LEU A 369 17.97 -4.32 -6.90
CA LEU A 369 16.83 -3.87 -7.68
C LEU A 369 17.19 -2.71 -8.63
N LEU A 370 17.92 -1.71 -8.13
CA LEU A 370 18.38 -0.57 -8.92
C LEU A 370 19.40 -0.99 -9.98
N SER A 371 20.28 -1.95 -9.68
CA SER A 371 21.20 -2.53 -10.67
C SER A 371 20.45 -3.23 -11.80
N VAL A 372 19.39 -3.99 -11.49
CA VAL A 372 18.53 -4.63 -12.51
C VAL A 372 17.80 -3.58 -13.34
N LEU A 373 17.25 -2.53 -12.72
CA LEU A 373 16.62 -1.43 -13.44
C LEU A 373 17.61 -0.71 -14.35
N ALA A 374 18.83 -0.44 -13.86
CA ALA A 374 19.89 0.20 -14.64
C ALA A 374 20.31 -0.64 -15.85
N TRP A 375 20.28 -1.95 -15.73
CA TRP A 375 20.57 -2.87 -16.83
C TRP A 375 19.44 -2.94 -17.87
N GLN A 376 18.17 -2.86 -17.44
CA GLN A 376 17.02 -3.02 -18.34
C GLN A 376 16.52 -1.72 -18.98
N CYS A 377 16.77 -0.56 -18.36
CA CYS A 377 16.19 0.71 -18.76
C CYS A 377 17.23 1.65 -19.38
N SER A 378 16.79 2.51 -20.31
CA SER A 378 17.62 3.60 -20.83
C SER A 378 17.94 4.64 -19.75
N ALA A 379 19.02 5.41 -19.94
CA ALA A 379 19.37 6.52 -19.04
C ALA A 379 18.25 7.55 -18.90
N GLN A 380 17.49 7.81 -19.99
CA GLN A 380 16.34 8.71 -19.96
C GLN A 380 15.20 8.16 -19.11
N THR A 381 14.88 6.87 -19.24
CA THR A 381 13.84 6.22 -18.42
C THR A 381 14.24 6.22 -16.94
N LEU A 382 15.51 5.94 -16.63
CA LEU A 382 16.04 5.98 -15.27
C LEU A 382 15.97 7.39 -14.68
N LEU A 383 16.34 8.41 -15.45
CA LEU A 383 16.21 9.81 -15.03
C LEU A 383 14.74 10.17 -14.76
N LEU A 384 13.82 9.79 -15.64
CA LEU A 384 12.40 10.04 -15.45
C LEU A 384 11.84 9.33 -14.21
N LEU A 385 12.22 8.07 -13.98
CA LEU A 385 11.87 7.33 -12.76
C LEU A 385 12.41 8.04 -11.51
N ALA A 386 13.67 8.48 -11.54
CA ALA A 386 14.27 9.22 -10.44
C ALA A 386 13.56 10.55 -10.18
N LEU A 387 13.21 11.30 -11.23
CA LEU A 387 12.46 12.56 -11.11
C LEU A 387 11.06 12.33 -10.56
N LEU A 388 10.32 11.36 -11.09
CA LEU A 388 8.97 11.01 -10.62
C LEU A 388 8.95 10.35 -9.24
N TRP A 389 10.09 9.90 -8.71
CA TRP A 389 10.19 9.39 -7.35
C TRP A 389 10.66 10.47 -6.36
N PHE A 390 11.83 11.08 -6.58
CA PHE A 390 12.47 11.95 -5.61
C PHE A 390 11.90 13.38 -5.59
N VAL A 391 11.49 13.93 -6.74
CA VAL A 391 10.94 15.29 -6.79
C VAL A 391 9.61 15.37 -6.04
N PRO A 392 8.59 14.51 -6.27
CA PRO A 392 7.37 14.56 -5.47
C PRO A 392 7.62 14.30 -3.99
N LEU A 393 8.53 13.39 -3.64
CA LEU A 393 8.89 13.10 -2.26
C LEU A 393 9.42 14.34 -1.54
N ALA A 394 10.38 15.05 -2.15
CA ALA A 394 11.04 16.21 -1.54
C ALA A 394 10.17 17.48 -1.55
N THR A 395 9.21 17.59 -2.48
CA THR A 395 8.42 18.82 -2.69
C THR A 395 6.98 18.66 -2.17
N LEU A 396 6.06 18.13 -2.97
CA LEU A 396 4.65 18.02 -2.61
C LEU A 396 4.45 17.06 -1.43
N GLY A 397 5.24 15.99 -1.31
CA GLY A 397 5.20 15.07 -0.17
C GLY A 397 5.52 15.77 1.15
N THR A 398 6.59 16.57 1.20
CA THR A 398 6.93 17.36 2.39
C THR A 398 5.89 18.44 2.70
N LEU A 399 5.28 19.04 1.67
CA LEU A 399 4.16 19.96 1.83
C LEU A 399 2.91 19.27 2.41
N LEU A 400 2.53 18.09 1.93
CA LEU A 400 1.41 17.31 2.46
C LEU A 400 1.66 16.93 3.92
N GLN A 401 2.87 16.47 4.24
CA GLN A 401 3.30 16.23 5.62
C GLN A 401 3.19 17.51 6.47
N LYS A 402 3.63 18.66 5.96
CA LYS A 402 3.53 19.94 6.68
C LYS A 402 2.08 20.29 6.99
N ILE A 403 1.20 20.23 5.99
CA ILE A 403 -0.23 20.56 6.17
C ILE A 403 -0.84 19.62 7.21
N ARG A 404 -0.47 18.33 7.15
CA ARG A 404 -0.88 17.34 8.15
C ARG A 404 -0.40 17.73 9.55
N SER A 405 0.90 18.02 9.74
CA SER A 405 1.45 18.45 11.03
C SER A 405 0.81 19.73 11.55
N ILE A 406 0.50 20.70 10.68
CA ILE A 406 -0.24 21.90 11.09
C ILE A 406 -1.63 21.50 11.59
N ALA A 407 -2.35 20.63 10.89
CA ALA A 407 -3.67 20.17 11.33
C ALA A 407 -3.61 19.34 12.63
N GLU A 408 -2.58 18.53 12.79
CA GLU A 408 -2.39 17.64 13.93
C GLU A 408 -1.96 18.37 15.20
N HIS A 409 -1.30 19.53 15.08
CA HIS A 409 -0.67 20.23 16.22
C HIS A 409 -0.97 21.74 16.32
N SER A 410 -1.77 22.34 15.44
CA SER A 410 -2.14 23.77 15.53
C SER A 410 -3.56 23.96 16.05
N GLY A 411 -3.72 24.87 17.01
CA GLY A 411 -5.05 25.19 17.55
C GLY A 411 -5.14 26.25 18.65
N GLY A 412 -4.03 26.82 19.14
CA GLY A 412 -4.00 28.09 19.90
C GLY A 412 -4.78 28.17 21.25
N PRO A 413 -4.48 29.17 22.11
CA PRO A 413 -5.16 29.36 23.40
C PRO A 413 -6.64 29.77 23.30
N ASP A 414 -7.04 30.49 22.25
CA ASP A 414 -8.42 31.01 22.08
C ASP A 414 -9.34 30.06 21.28
N VAL A 415 -8.76 29.05 20.63
CA VAL A 415 -9.48 27.97 19.94
C VAL A 415 -9.42 26.66 20.75
N THR A 416 -8.51 26.57 21.74
CA THR A 416 -8.33 25.41 22.64
C THR A 416 -8.20 25.83 24.13
N PRO A 417 -9.32 26.02 24.87
CA PRO A 417 -9.27 26.25 26.31
C PRO A 417 -8.63 25.07 27.06
N GLY A 418 -7.63 25.31 27.93
CA GLY A 418 -6.99 24.29 28.77
C GLY A 418 -5.86 23.48 28.13
N TRP A 419 -5.50 23.74 26.87
CA TRP A 419 -4.42 23.19 26.01
C TRP A 419 -3.44 22.11 26.58
N PRO A 420 -3.90 20.90 26.99
CA PRO A 420 -3.05 19.95 27.70
C PRO A 420 -2.41 18.91 26.78
N GLU A 421 -3.00 18.62 25.61
CA GLU A 421 -2.68 17.41 24.82
C GLU A 421 -1.88 17.66 23.53
N TRP A 422 -1.74 18.91 23.08
CA TRP A 422 -0.93 19.33 21.92
C TRP A 422 -1.21 18.62 20.58
N THR A 423 -2.29 17.85 20.49
CA THR A 423 -2.64 17.00 19.35
C THR A 423 -4.15 17.02 19.11
N TYR A 424 -4.58 16.71 17.88
CA TYR A 424 -5.99 16.79 17.49
C TYR A 424 -6.48 15.61 16.67
N ALA A 425 -7.80 15.46 16.63
CA ALA A 425 -8.49 14.50 15.78
C ALA A 425 -9.51 15.18 14.86
N TRP A 426 -9.61 14.68 13.62
CA TRP A 426 -10.38 15.30 12.54
C TRP A 426 -11.39 14.34 11.92
N GLN A 427 -12.57 14.86 11.58
CA GLN A 427 -13.52 14.20 10.70
C GLN A 427 -13.15 14.51 9.24
N VAL A 428 -12.87 13.46 8.47
CA VAL A 428 -12.28 13.57 7.13
C VAL A 428 -13.09 12.85 6.06
N GLY A 429 -13.27 13.52 4.92
CA GLY A 429 -13.86 12.95 3.70
C GLY A 429 -12.84 12.21 2.83
N CYS A 430 -13.27 11.71 1.66
CA CYS A 430 -12.43 10.91 0.76
C CYS A 430 -11.17 11.64 0.27
N ILE A 431 -11.30 12.93 -0.10
CA ILE A 431 -10.16 13.75 -0.55
C ILE A 431 -9.13 13.89 0.57
N GLY A 432 -9.59 14.20 1.79
CA GLY A 432 -8.73 14.28 2.97
C GLY A 432 -8.00 12.95 3.25
N ARG A 433 -8.70 11.81 3.14
CA ARG A 433 -8.11 10.47 3.29
C ARG A 433 -7.12 10.12 2.18
N PHE A 434 -7.24 10.70 1.00
CA PHE A 434 -6.28 10.47 -0.08
C PHE A 434 -5.02 11.32 0.09
N PHE A 435 -5.16 12.60 0.43
CA PHE A 435 -4.03 13.53 0.42
C PHE A 435 -3.37 13.78 1.78
N ILE A 436 -4.15 13.96 2.85
CA ILE A 436 -3.65 14.50 4.11
C ILE A 436 -3.63 13.44 5.21
N TRP A 437 -4.73 12.70 5.36
CA TRP A 437 -4.94 11.73 6.42
C TRP A 437 -5.31 10.32 5.94
N PRO A 438 -4.49 9.66 5.11
CA PRO A 438 -4.66 8.23 4.86
C PRO A 438 -4.43 7.43 6.16
N TYR A 439 -4.95 6.20 6.18
CA TYR A 439 -4.70 5.24 7.26
C TYR A 439 -5.01 5.75 8.68
N HIS A 440 -6.11 6.47 8.85
CA HIS A 440 -6.63 6.92 10.14
C HIS A 440 -5.71 7.82 10.97
N ILE A 441 -4.65 8.39 10.37
CA ILE A 441 -3.80 9.38 11.04
C ILE A 441 -4.57 10.67 11.38
N ASN A 442 -5.76 10.89 10.80
CA ASN A 442 -6.70 11.93 11.26
C ASN A 442 -7.09 11.78 12.74
N LEU A 443 -6.85 10.63 13.37
CA LEU A 443 -7.06 10.38 14.80
C LEU A 443 -5.73 10.50 15.56
N HIS A 444 -4.93 11.52 15.27
CA HIS A 444 -3.59 11.69 15.85
C HIS A 444 -3.62 11.85 17.39
N LEU A 445 -4.64 12.53 17.92
CA LEU A 445 -4.90 12.57 19.36
C LEU A 445 -5.01 11.16 19.98
N HIS A 446 -5.82 10.27 19.38
CA HIS A 446 -5.96 8.88 19.83
C HIS A 446 -4.66 8.11 19.70
N HIS A 447 -3.88 8.37 18.65
CA HIS A 447 -2.55 7.81 18.50
C HIS A 447 -1.62 8.21 19.65
N HIS A 448 -1.59 9.49 20.05
CA HIS A 448 -0.78 9.92 21.20
C HIS A 448 -1.24 9.29 22.53
N ARG A 449 -2.55 9.21 22.76
CA ARG A 449 -3.12 8.59 23.96
C ARG A 449 -2.94 7.07 24.02
N SER A 450 -2.83 6.40 22.87
CA SER A 450 -2.79 4.94 22.77
C SER A 450 -1.84 4.46 21.67
N ALA A 451 -0.59 4.92 21.73
CA ALA A 451 0.45 4.65 20.72
C ALA A 451 0.86 3.16 20.62
N ASN A 452 0.34 2.30 21.51
CA ASN A 452 0.53 0.85 21.50
C ASN A 452 -0.46 0.09 20.59
N LEU A 453 -1.44 0.80 20.01
CA LEU A 453 -2.46 0.27 19.11
C LEU A 453 -2.18 0.69 17.66
N PRO A 454 -2.36 -0.24 16.69
CA PRO A 454 -2.12 0.05 15.28
C PRO A 454 -3.18 0.99 14.70
N TRP A 455 -2.83 1.65 13.61
CA TRP A 455 -3.68 2.61 12.89
C TRP A 455 -5.11 2.10 12.61
N HIS A 456 -5.27 0.81 12.29
CA HIS A 456 -6.56 0.21 11.95
C HIS A 456 -7.48 -0.02 13.16
N ALA A 457 -6.95 0.05 14.38
CA ALA A 457 -7.70 -0.06 15.63
C ALA A 457 -8.16 1.31 16.18
N LEU A 458 -7.50 2.40 15.77
CA LEU A 458 -7.81 3.76 16.27
C LEU A 458 -9.28 4.18 16.13
N PRO A 459 -10.01 3.87 15.03
CA PRO A 459 -11.42 4.23 14.93
C PRO A 459 -12.30 3.63 16.04
N GLY A 460 -11.89 2.51 16.64
CA GLY A 460 -12.61 1.88 17.75
C GLY A 460 -12.41 2.59 19.10
N LEU A 461 -11.47 3.54 19.18
CA LEU A 461 -11.20 4.33 20.40
C LEU A 461 -12.00 5.63 20.46
N VAL A 462 -12.64 6.03 19.36
CA VAL A 462 -13.43 7.26 19.29
C VAL A 462 -14.73 7.04 20.07
N SER A 463 -14.91 7.78 21.16
CA SER A 463 -16.15 7.74 21.93
C SER A 463 -17.27 8.51 21.24
N ALA A 464 -18.53 8.16 21.52
CA ALA A 464 -19.70 8.76 20.86
C ALA A 464 -19.81 10.28 21.09
N ASP A 465 -19.33 10.76 22.24
CA ASP A 465 -19.41 12.17 22.65
C ASP A 465 -18.14 12.97 22.32
N GLU A 466 -17.11 12.32 21.74
CA GLU A 466 -15.85 12.99 21.44
C GLU A 466 -15.95 13.86 20.19
N ARG A 467 -15.75 15.16 20.37
CA ARG A 467 -15.84 16.16 19.29
C ARG A 467 -14.60 16.11 18.40
N LEU A 468 -14.77 15.60 17.18
CA LEU A 468 -13.77 15.70 16.11
C LEU A 468 -13.88 17.04 15.37
N MET A 469 -12.76 17.62 14.96
CA MET A 469 -12.77 18.83 14.13
C MET A 469 -13.17 18.52 12.68
N ASP A 470 -14.01 19.35 12.06
CA ASP A 470 -14.36 19.17 10.65
C ASP A 470 -13.18 19.57 9.75
N SER A 471 -12.74 18.67 8.86
CA SER A 471 -11.69 18.95 7.87
C SER A 471 -11.91 20.20 7.01
N ARG A 472 -13.16 20.64 6.80
CA ARG A 472 -13.50 21.90 6.10
C ARG A 472 -12.99 23.13 6.86
N ALA A 473 -12.88 23.04 8.18
CA ALA A 473 -12.35 24.10 9.02
C ALA A 473 -10.82 24.22 8.91
N LEU A 474 -10.11 23.23 8.32
CA LEU A 474 -8.65 23.27 8.22
C LEU A 474 -8.17 24.53 7.49
N LEU A 475 -8.77 24.88 6.34
CA LEU A 475 -8.37 26.08 5.60
C LEU A 475 -8.56 27.36 6.43
N ALA A 476 -9.67 27.45 7.16
CA ALA A 476 -9.92 28.57 8.07
C ALA A 476 -8.91 28.59 9.23
N LEU A 477 -8.55 27.44 9.79
CA LEU A 477 -7.53 27.29 10.83
C LEU A 477 -6.16 27.75 10.33
N LEU A 478 -5.76 27.32 9.13
CA LEU A 478 -4.51 27.73 8.48
C LEU A 478 -4.40 29.25 8.33
N TRP A 479 -5.53 29.92 8.06
CA TRP A 479 -5.60 31.37 7.82
C TRP A 479 -5.98 32.21 9.05
N SER A 480 -6.32 31.57 10.17
CA SER A 480 -6.90 32.23 11.35
C SER A 480 -5.96 33.22 12.03
N GLY A 481 -4.64 33.10 11.83
CA GLY A 481 -3.65 34.09 12.28
C GLY A 481 -3.78 35.47 11.61
N SER A 482 -4.64 35.61 10.60
CA SER A 482 -5.01 36.92 10.03
C SER A 482 -6.00 37.72 10.89
N LYS A 483 -6.74 37.07 11.80
CA LYS A 483 -7.74 37.72 12.67
C LYS A 483 -7.18 38.26 13.98
N GLN A 484 -6.00 37.81 14.40
CA GLN A 484 -5.24 38.41 15.53
C GLN A 484 -4.42 39.61 15.03
N LYS A 485 -5.10 40.65 14.54
CA LYS A 485 -4.56 42.01 14.51
C LYS A 485 -5.20 42.75 15.68
N GLY A 486 -4.59 42.61 16.86
CA GLY A 486 -4.76 43.50 18.00
C GLY A 486 -3.46 44.26 18.16
#